data_AF-A0AA90HY34-F1
#
_entry.id   AF-A0AA90HY34-F1
#
_cell.length_a   1.000
_cell.length_b   1.000
_cell.length_c   1.000
_cell.angle_alpha   90.00
_cell.angle_beta   90.00
_cell.angle_gamma   90.00
#
_symmetry.space_group_name_H-M   'P 1'
#
loop_
_entity.id
_entity.type
_entity.pdbx_description
1 polymer ?
#
loop_
_entity_poly.entity_id
_entity_poly.type
_entity_poly.pdbx_seq_one_letter_code
_entity_poly.pdbx_strand_id
1 'polypeptide(L)' 'RRQKHIDIVISYQKSSDGLHLLMDSTGMKFLGEGEWKRKKHGPEYRRQWRKLHIGIDAKTLQIRAVQLTTNNVSDSQVLG' A
#
# COMPACT_ATOMS: atom_id res chain seq x y z
N ARG A 1 -6.93 13.91 -15.12
CA ARG A 1 -7.68 12.67 -15.48
C ARG A 1 -7.21 11.54 -14.55
N ARG A 2 -8.03 11.06 -13.61
CA ARG A 2 -7.70 9.90 -12.77
C ARG A 2 -8.06 8.62 -13.53
N GLN A 3 -7.14 7.67 -13.58
CA GLN A 3 -7.38 6.38 -14.21
C GLN A 3 -8.29 5.53 -13.30
N LYS A 4 -9.39 5.00 -13.85
CA LYS A 4 -10.37 4.21 -13.08
C LYS A 4 -9.89 2.78 -12.81
N HIS A 5 -9.05 2.23 -13.68
CA HIS A 5 -8.55 0.87 -13.59
C HIS A 5 -7.10 0.80 -14.09
N ILE A 6 -6.24 0.17 -13.29
CA ILE A 6 -4.84 -0.08 -13.61
C ILE A 6 -4.62 -1.57 -13.37
N ASP A 7 -4.34 -2.30 -14.44
CA ASP A 7 -3.89 -3.68 -14.35
C ASP A 7 -2.44 -3.68 -13.86
N ILE A 8 -2.22 -4.17 -12.63
CA ILE A 8 -0.88 -4.27 -12.05
C ILE A 8 -0.50 -5.74 -12.01
N VAL A 9 0.45 -6.13 -12.86
CA VAL A 9 1.07 -7.45 -12.79
C VAL A 9 2.37 -7.32 -11.99
N ILE A 10 2.43 -8.01 -10.84
CA ILE A 10 3.64 -8.08 -10.04
C ILE A 10 4.42 -9.32 -10.49
N SER A 11 5.43 -9.12 -11.33
CA SER A 11 6.32 -10.20 -11.75
C SER A 11 7.32 -10.56 -10.65
N TYR A 12 7.49 -11.84 -10.38
CA TYR A 12 8.50 -12.37 -9.46
C TYR A 12 9.04 -13.72 -9.97
N GLN A 13 10.21 -14.12 -9.49
CA GLN A 13 10.77 -15.44 -9.79
C GLN A 13 10.25 -16.46 -8.77
N LYS A 14 9.77 -17.62 -9.22
CA LYS A 14 9.31 -18.66 -8.29
C LYS A 14 10.48 -19.11 -7.41
N SER A 15 10.24 -19.23 -6.11
CA SER A 15 11.20 -19.82 -5.17
C SER A 15 10.98 -21.33 -5.13
N SER A 16 12.06 -22.12 -5.16
CA SER A 16 12.03 -23.56 -4.86
C SER A 16 12.05 -23.83 -3.36
N ASP A 17 12.52 -22.85 -2.58
CA ASP A 17 12.74 -22.96 -1.14
C ASP A 17 11.72 -22.12 -0.36
N GLY A 18 11.69 -22.30 0.96
CA GLY A 18 10.88 -21.48 1.87
C GLY A 18 11.14 -19.99 1.70
N LEU A 19 10.08 -19.18 1.80
CA LEU A 19 10.14 -17.73 1.69
C LEU A 19 10.29 -17.07 3.05
N HIS A 20 11.29 -16.19 3.18
CA HIS A 20 11.39 -15.25 4.29
C HIS A 20 10.83 -13.91 3.84
N LEU A 21 9.67 -13.53 4.36
CA LEU A 21 9.00 -12.28 3.97
C LEU A 21 9.22 -11.19 5.02
N LEU A 22 9.70 -10.04 4.56
CA LEU A 22 9.64 -8.77 5.28
C LEU A 22 8.30 -8.13 4.95
N MET A 23 7.52 -7.81 5.97
CA MET A 23 6.19 -7.20 5.81
C MET A 23 6.08 -5.93 6.63
N ASP A 24 5.57 -4.89 5.99
CA ASP A 24 5.19 -3.64 6.64
C ASP A 24 4.02 -2.99 5.90
N SER A 25 3.29 -2.12 6.59
CA SER A 25 2.26 -1.29 6.00
C SER A 25 2.57 0.19 6.10
N THR A 26 2.25 0.91 5.03
CA THR A 26 2.35 2.36 4.99
C THR A 26 0.99 3.01 4.75
N GLY A 27 0.81 4.20 5.31
CA GLY A 27 -0.41 4.99 5.11
C GLY A 27 -0.39 5.70 3.76
N MET A 28 -1.38 5.41 2.91
CA MET A 28 -1.58 6.07 1.62
C MET A 28 -2.79 7.01 1.66
N LYS A 29 -2.58 8.30 1.38
CA LYS A 29 -3.65 9.29 1.21
C LYS A 29 -4.30 9.10 -0.15
N PHE A 30 -5.54 8.58 -0.18
CA PHE A 30 -6.28 8.37 -1.43
C PHE A 30 -7.33 9.46 -1.68
N LEU A 31 -7.82 10.10 -0.61
CA LEU A 31 -8.73 11.24 -0.69
C LEU A 31 -8.26 12.34 0.25
N GLY A 32 -8.30 13.58 -0.22
CA GLY A 32 -7.85 14.72 0.56
C GLY A 32 -7.20 15.76 -0.31
N GLU A 33 -7.27 17.00 0.17
CA GLU A 33 -6.69 18.13 -0.51
C GLU A 33 -5.15 18.08 -0.49
N GLY A 34 -4.56 18.64 -1.53
CA GLY A 34 -3.11 18.83 -1.61
C GLY A 34 -2.61 19.68 -0.44
N GLU A 35 -1.36 19.44 -0.03
CA GLU A 35 -0.77 20.16 1.11
C GLU A 35 -0.80 21.68 0.90
N TRP A 36 -0.58 22.12 -0.34
CA TRP A 36 -0.63 23.54 -0.70
C TRP A 36 -2.01 24.18 -0.50
N LYS A 37 -3.09 23.58 -1.04
CA LYS A 37 -4.46 24.10 -0.87
C LYS A 37 -4.80 24.21 0.60
N ARG A 38 -4.49 23.16 1.37
CA ARG A 38 -4.77 23.13 2.81
C ARG A 38 -4.01 24.23 3.56
N LYS A 39 -2.75 24.51 3.18
CA LYS A 39 -1.96 25.59 3.80
C LYS A 39 -2.47 26.98 3.45
N LYS A 40 -2.98 27.19 2.23
CA LYS A 40 -3.41 28.51 1.74
C LYS A 40 -4.86 28.85 2.07
N HIS A 41 -5.75 27.88 2.01
CA HIS A 41 -7.20 28.09 2.07
C HIS A 41 -7.88 27.29 3.17
N GLY A 42 -7.11 26.54 3.98
CA GLY A 42 -7.67 25.62 4.97
C GLY A 42 -8.23 24.33 4.34
N PRO A 43 -8.63 23.37 5.18
CA PRO A 43 -9.26 22.13 4.72
C PRO A 43 -10.75 22.33 4.42
N GLU A 44 -11.21 21.89 3.25
CA GLU A 44 -12.63 21.85 2.91
C GLU A 44 -13.30 20.53 3.37
N TYR A 45 -12.54 19.44 3.42
CA TYR A 45 -13.00 18.13 3.90
C TYR A 45 -11.87 17.29 4.50
N ARG A 46 -12.25 16.24 5.26
CA ARG A 46 -11.30 15.37 5.96
C ARG A 46 -10.52 14.47 4.99
N ARG A 47 -9.22 14.29 5.25
CA ARG A 47 -8.39 13.31 4.54
C ARG A 47 -8.84 11.88 4.84
N GLN A 48 -8.85 11.04 3.82
CA GLN A 48 -9.01 9.60 3.98
C GLN A 48 -7.71 8.89 3.57
N TRP A 49 -7.33 7.96 4.44
CA TRP A 49 -6.14 7.14 4.29
C TRP A 49 -6.55 5.67 4.13
N ARG A 50 -5.72 4.89 3.45
CA ARG A 50 -5.73 3.43 3.44
C ARG A 50 -4.37 2.92 3.88
N LYS A 51 -4.30 1.67 4.32
CA LYS A 51 -3.03 0.99 4.51
C LYS A 51 -2.67 0.21 3.25
N LEU A 52 -1.46 0.44 2.77
CA LEU A 52 -0.83 -0.35 1.72
C LEU A 52 0.15 -1.30 2.40
N HIS A 53 -0.19 -2.58 2.42
CA HIS A 53 0.67 -3.65 2.92
C HIS A 53 1.56 -4.15 1.78
N ILE A 54 2.85 -4.25 2.03
CA ILE A 54 3.82 -4.74 1.05
C ILE A 54 4.64 -5.87 1.71
N GLY A 55 4.63 -7.03 1.07
CA GLY A 55 5.48 -8.17 1.44
C GLY A 55 6.65 -8.30 0.46
N ILE A 56 7.87 -8.32 0.97
CA ILE A 56 9.10 -8.42 0.19
C ILE A 56 9.88 -9.66 0.62
N ASP A 57 10.37 -10.43 -0.36
CA ASP A 57 11.30 -11.52 -0.10
C ASP A 57 12.64 -10.96 0.41
N ALA A 58 13.03 -11.34 1.62
CA ALA A 58 14.22 -10.81 2.29
C ALA A 58 15.52 -11.09 1.52
N LYS A 59 15.57 -12.17 0.72
CA LYS A 59 16.76 -12.58 -0.03
C LYS A 59 16.86 -11.88 -1.38
N THR A 60 15.75 -11.82 -2.11
CA THR A 60 15.73 -11.33 -3.50
C THR A 60 15.27 -9.88 -3.64
N LEU A 61 14.70 -9.32 -2.58
CA LEU A 61 14.03 -8.01 -2.55
C LEU A 61 12.85 -7.90 -3.54
N GLN A 62 12.35 -9.03 -4.03
CA GLN A 62 11.18 -9.06 -4.90
C GLN A 62 9.90 -8.83 -4.09
N ILE A 63 9.01 -7.99 -4.61
CA ILE A 63 7.66 -7.84 -4.06
C ILE A 63 6.90 -9.15 -4.29
N ARG A 64 6.39 -9.74 -3.21
CA ARG A 64 5.65 -11.01 -3.21
C ARG A 64 4.16 -10.83 -2.93
N ALA A 65 3.80 -9.78 -2.23
CA ALA A 65 2.41 -9.49 -1.86
C ALA A 65 2.19 -7.98 -1.81
N VAL A 66 1.04 -7.54 -2.29
CA VAL A 66 0.56 -6.16 -2.13
C VAL A 66 -0.92 -6.22 -1.82
N GLN A 67 -1.35 -5.54 -0.76
CA GLN A 67 -2.76 -5.46 -0.42
C GLN A 67 -3.12 -4.07 0.09
N LEU A 68 -4.24 -3.54 -0.38
CA LEU A 68 -4.79 -2.28 0.08
C LEU A 68 -5.99 -2.53 1.00
N THR A 69 -5.96 -1.98 2.20
CA THR A 69 -7.00 -2.22 3.22
C THR A 69 -7.48 -0.91 3.87
N THR A 70 -8.56 -1.00 4.64
CA THR A 70 -8.96 0.05 5.60
C THR A 70 -7.90 0.23 6.70
N ASN A 71 -7.85 1.41 7.33
CA ASN A 71 -6.80 1.72 8.32
C ASN A 71 -6.83 0.88 9.60
N ASN A 72 -7.92 0.14 9.85
CA ASN A 72 -8.10 -0.70 11.03
C ASN A 72 -7.54 -2.12 10.89
N VAL A 73 -6.99 -2.49 9.72
CA VAL A 73 -6.36 -3.80 9.50
C VAL A 73 -4.88 -3.74 9.92
N SER A 74 -4.43 -4.69 10.74
CA SER A 74 -3.01 -4.86 11.09
C SER A 74 -2.28 -5.76 10.09
N ASP A 75 -0.95 -5.66 10.03
CA ASP A 75 -0.14 -6.50 9.13
C ASP A 75 -0.32 -8.00 9.40
N SER A 76 -0.45 -8.37 10.68
CA SER A 76 -0.71 -9.76 11.08
C SER A 76 -2.03 -10.33 10.56
N GLN A 77 -3.00 -9.49 10.18
CA GLN A 77 -4.31 -9.92 9.66
C GLN A 77 -4.32 -10.08 8.14
N VAL A 78 -3.27 -9.65 7.44
CA VAL A 78 -3.20 -9.63 5.97
C VAL A 78 -2.63 -10.93 5.40
N LEU A 79 -1.80 -11.65 6.17
CA LEU A 79 -1.20 -12.93 5.78
C LEU A 79 -1.98 -14.16 6.30
N GLY A 80 -3.25 -13.99 6.69
CA GLY A 80 -4.12 -15.07 7.15
C GLY A 80 -4.82 -15.81 6.01
#